data_AF-A0A200Q3W7-F1
#
_entry.id   AF-A0A200Q3W7-F1
#
_cell.length_a   1.000
_cell.length_b   1.000
_cell.length_c   1.000
_cell.angle_alpha   90.00
_cell.angle_beta   90.00
_cell.angle_gamma   90.00
#
_symmetry.space_group_name_H-M   'P 1'
#
loop_
_entity.id
_entity.type
_entity.pdbx_description
1 polymer ?
#
loop_
_entity_poly.entity_id
_entity_poly.type
_entity_poly.pdbx_seq_one_letter_code
_entity_poly.pdbx_strand_id
1 'polypeptide(L)'
;MGDHIFLHCPIAREVWDFISSSFNITACAPPTVELLLCSWHRFKLPVKGRKLWQAIPYAVIWTLWKTRNEAVFQNEEVSFPKIILLLKGTLFYWSRGQE
;
A
#
# COMPACT_ATOMS: atom_id res chain seq x y z
N MET A 1 16.26 -0.68 6.73
CA MET A 1 15.86 -1.89 5.96
C MET A 1 14.38 -1.87 5.62
N GLY A 2 13.48 -1.65 6.60
CA GLY A 2 12.03 -1.58 6.38
C GLY A 2 11.59 -0.51 5.38
N ASP A 3 12.13 0.71 5.48
CA ASP A 3 11.77 1.80 4.55
C ASP A 3 12.17 1.49 3.11
N HIS A 4 13.32 0.85 2.89
CA HIS A 4 13.69 0.44 1.55
C HIS A 4 12.69 -0.56 0.98
N ILE A 5 12.32 -1.58 1.74
CA ILE A 5 11.42 -2.65 1.27
C ILE A 5 10.01 -2.11 1.00
N PHE A 6 9.47 -1.28 1.89
CA PHE A 6 8.07 -0.87 1.83
C PHE A 6 7.83 0.45 1.09
N LEU A 7 8.88 1.21 0.78
CA LEU A 7 8.73 2.55 0.21
C LEU A 7 9.68 2.82 -0.96
N HIS A 8 10.96 2.44 -0.85
CA HIS A 8 11.98 2.89 -1.82
C HIS A 8 12.36 1.87 -2.89
N CYS A 9 12.07 0.59 -2.70
CA CYS A 9 12.38 -0.42 -3.72
C CYS A 9 11.53 -0.17 -4.97
N PRO A 10 12.01 -0.53 -6.18
CA PRO A 10 11.33 -0.20 -7.43
C PRO A 10 9.86 -0.61 -7.47
N ILE A 11 9.55 -1.83 -6.99
CA ILE A 11 8.20 -2.36 -6.94
C ILE A 11 7.33 -1.59 -5.93
N ALA A 12 7.86 -1.27 -4.75
CA ALA A 12 7.13 -0.49 -3.76
C ALA A 12 6.79 0.91 -4.29
N ARG A 13 7.75 1.58 -4.95
CA ARG A 13 7.52 2.88 -5.59
C ARG A 13 6.41 2.80 -6.63
N GLU A 14 6.44 1.80 -7.51
CA GLU A 14 5.41 1.62 -8.54
C GLU A 14 4.01 1.43 -7.91
N VAL A 15 3.91 0.70 -6.80
CA VAL A 15 2.65 0.54 -6.06
C VAL A 15 2.20 1.85 -5.43
N TRP A 16 3.10 2.61 -4.81
CA TRP A 16 2.77 3.92 -4.25
C TRP A 16 2.40 4.95 -5.31
N ASP A 17 3.03 4.92 -6.48
CA ASP A 17 2.72 5.78 -7.62
C ASP A 17 1.34 5.45 -8.18
N PHE A 18 1.00 4.15 -8.29
CA PHE A 18 -0.32 3.70 -8.70
C PHE A 18 -1.42 4.18 -7.73
N ILE A 19 -1.19 4.04 -6.42
CA ILE A 19 -2.13 4.51 -5.41
C ILE A 19 -2.25 6.03 -5.45
N SER A 20 -1.13 6.75 -5.46
CA SER A 20 -1.13 8.22 -5.49
C SER A 20 -1.86 8.76 -6.71
N SER A 21 -1.62 8.16 -7.89
CA SER A 21 -2.32 8.51 -9.14
C SER A 21 -3.82 8.21 -9.06
N SER A 22 -4.22 7.10 -8.44
CA SER A 22 -5.63 6.72 -8.28
C SER A 22 -6.43 7.71 -7.42
N PHE A 23 -5.75 8.46 -6.55
CA PHE A 23 -6.36 9.46 -5.66
C PHE A 23 -5.97 10.91 -5.98
N ASN A 24 -5.32 11.15 -7.13
CA ASN A 24 -4.81 12.47 -7.54
C ASN A 24 -3.91 13.14 -6.48
N ILE A 25 -3.10 12.35 -5.78
CA ILE A 25 -2.12 12.82 -4.80
C ILE A 25 -0.82 13.12 -5.55
N THR A 26 -0.35 14.36 -5.47
CA THR A 26 0.90 14.82 -6.11
C THR A 26 2.09 14.87 -5.14
N ALA A 27 1.98 14.22 -3.99
CA ALA A 27 3.00 14.25 -2.94
C ALA A 27 4.21 13.38 -3.30
N CYS A 28 5.41 13.89 -3.03
CA CYS A 28 6.64 13.10 -3.09
C CYS A 28 6.60 12.00 -2.03
N ALA A 29 7.13 10.81 -2.35
CA ALA A 29 7.28 9.73 -1.38
C ALA A 29 8.10 10.21 -0.17
N PRO A 30 7.55 10.16 1.05
CA PRO A 30 8.28 10.55 2.25
C PRO A 30 9.51 9.66 2.48
N PRO A 31 10.48 10.07 3.31
CA PRO A 31 11.72 9.33 3.47
C PRO A 31 11.56 8.05 4.31
N THR A 32 10.52 7.97 5.15
CA THR A 32 10.26 6.83 6.04
C THR A 32 8.80 6.38 6.01
N VAL A 33 8.57 5.11 6.34
CA VAL A 33 7.22 4.54 6.51
C VAL A 33 6.46 5.25 7.62
N GLU A 34 7.15 5.66 8.69
CA GLU A 34 6.53 6.43 9.79
C GLU A 34 5.99 7.76 9.29
N LEU A 35 6.79 8.54 8.56
CA LEU A 35 6.36 9.82 7.99
C LEU A 35 5.26 9.64 6.95
N LEU A 36 5.29 8.54 6.19
CA LEU A 36 4.19 8.16 5.31
C LEU A 36 2.89 7.98 6.09
N LEU A 37 2.89 7.15 7.14
CA LEU A 37 1.70 6.91 7.96
C LEU A 37 1.21 8.20 8.62
N CYS A 38 2.10 8.98 9.22
CA CYS A 38 1.73 10.26 9.84
C CYS A 38 1.14 11.24 8.82
N SER A 39 1.72 11.34 7.62
CA SER A 39 1.21 12.24 6.57
C SER A 39 -0.10 11.74 5.97
N TRP A 40 -0.26 10.42 5.82
CA TRP A 40 -1.46 9.78 5.27
C TRP A 40 -2.71 10.12 6.07
N HIS A 41 -2.62 10.06 7.41
CA HIS A 41 -3.74 10.37 8.30
C HIS A 41 -4.11 11.86 8.31
N ARG A 42 -3.21 12.76 7.87
CA ARG A 42 -3.48 14.19 7.79
C ARG A 42 -4.27 14.58 6.52
N PHE A 43 -4.27 13.74 5.49
CA PHE A 43 -5.11 13.99 4.32
C PHE A 43 -6.59 13.81 4.68
N LYS A 44 -7.36 14.89 4.54
CA LYS A 44 -8.80 14.87 4.76
C LYS A 44 -9.50 14.41 3.50
N LEU A 45 -9.95 13.16 3.48
CA LEU A 45 -10.88 12.68 2.46
C LEU A 45 -12.35 12.87 2.86
N PRO A 46 -13.28 12.88 1.88
CA PRO A 46 -14.71 12.85 2.13
C PRO A 46 -15.10 11.75 3.13
N VAL A 47 -16.20 11.97 3.87
CA VAL A 47 -16.70 11.00 4.88
C VAL A 47 -16.95 9.62 4.23
N LYS A 48 -17.41 9.61 2.98
CA LYS A 48 -17.52 8.41 2.16
C LYS A 48 -16.13 7.91 1.77
N GLY A 49 -15.80 6.68 2.17
CA GLY A 49 -14.51 6.05 1.88
C GLY A 49 -13.44 6.25 2.95
N ARG A 50 -13.74 6.89 4.09
CA ARG A 50 -12.77 7.08 5.19
C ARG A 50 -12.17 5.76 5.71
N LYS A 51 -12.99 4.72 5.88
CA LYS A 51 -12.51 3.39 6.30
C LYS A 51 -11.51 2.81 5.30
N LEU A 52 -11.85 2.86 4.01
CA LEU A 52 -10.96 2.42 2.93
C LEU A 52 -9.66 3.23 2.93
N TRP A 53 -9.76 4.56 3.05
CA TRP A 53 -8.61 5.46 3.10
C TRP A 53 -7.63 5.13 4.23
N GLN A 54 -8.16 4.90 5.43
CA GLN A 54 -7.36 4.51 6.58
C GLN A 54 -6.71 3.14 6.37
N ALA A 55 -7.35 2.22 5.66
CA ALA A 55 -6.82 0.89 5.39
C ALA A 55 -5.70 0.87 4.34
N ILE A 56 -5.68 1.80 3.37
CA ILE A 56 -4.72 1.82 2.25
C ILE A 56 -3.26 1.64 2.67
N PRO A 57 -2.69 2.46 3.57
CA PRO A 57 -1.26 2.36 3.81
C PRO A 57 -0.88 1.04 4.49
N TYR A 58 -1.74 0.54 5.38
CA TYR A 58 -1.55 -0.77 6.01
C TYR A 58 -1.70 -1.91 5.00
N ALA A 59 -2.66 -1.80 4.08
CA ALA A 59 -2.89 -2.80 3.05
C ALA A 59 -1.71 -2.88 2.07
N VAL A 60 -1.16 -1.72 1.65
CA VAL A 60 0.04 -1.67 0.80
C VAL A 60 1.23 -2.34 1.50
N ILE A 61 1.51 -1.96 2.74
CA ILE A 61 2.62 -2.55 3.53
C ILE A 61 2.43 -4.07 3.67
N TRP A 62 1.21 -4.51 4.00
CA TRP A 62 0.87 -5.92 4.14
C TRP A 62 1.05 -6.70 2.83
N THR A 63 0.53 -6.18 1.72
CA THR A 63 0.65 -6.84 0.42
C THR A 63 2.12 -6.93 -0.02
N LEU A 64 2.91 -5.86 0.13
CA LEU A 64 4.34 -5.87 -0.19
C LEU A 64 5.11 -6.88 0.68
N TRP A 65 4.83 -6.91 1.98
CA TRP A 65 5.42 -7.88 2.90
C TRP A 65 5.07 -9.32 2.50
N LYS A 66 3.79 -9.57 2.22
CA LYS A 66 3.27 -10.89 1.84
C LYS A 66 3.90 -11.38 0.54
N THR A 67 3.85 -10.56 -0.52
CA THR A 67 4.42 -10.91 -1.82
C THR A 67 5.92 -11.17 -1.73
N ARG A 68 6.67 -10.36 -0.96
CA ARG A 68 8.10 -10.61 -0.74
C ARG A 68 8.34 -11.97 -0.06
N ASN A 69 7.56 -12.29 0.97
CA ASN A 69 7.73 -13.56 1.69
C ASN A 69 7.35 -14.75 0.81
N GLU A 70 6.28 -14.67 0.03
CA GLU A 70 5.92 -15.71 -0.95
C GLU A 70 7.05 -15.92 -1.96
N ALA A 71 7.66 -14.84 -2.47
CA ALA A 71 8.80 -14.96 -3.38
C ALA A 71 10.01 -15.65 -2.74
N VAL A 72 10.31 -15.33 -1.48
CA VAL A 72 11.46 -15.91 -0.76
C VAL A 72 11.23 -17.36 -0.35
N PHE A 73 10.03 -17.70 0.15
CA PHE A 73 9.77 -19.00 0.76
C PHE A 73 9.06 -20.00 -0.17
N GLN A 74 8.36 -19.52 -1.20
CA GLN A 74 7.60 -20.35 -2.13
C GLN A 74 8.15 -20.28 -3.56
N ASN A 75 9.22 -19.51 -3.79
CA ASN A 75 9.83 -19.29 -5.10
C ASN A 75 8.82 -18.76 -6.14
N GLU A 76 7.84 -17.99 -5.66
CA GLU A 76 6.80 -17.36 -6.46
C GLU A 76 7.33 -16.14 -7.21
N GLU A 77 6.90 -15.94 -8.45
CA GLU A 77 7.26 -14.75 -9.21
C GLU A 77 6.56 -13.51 -8.65
N VAL A 78 7.32 -12.42 -8.54
CA VAL A 78 6.81 -11.10 -8.18
C VAL A 78 6.42 -10.35 -9.44
N SER A 79 5.13 -10.03 -9.59
CA SER A 79 4.66 -9.19 -10.69
C SER A 79 3.76 -8.07 -10.17
N PHE A 80 3.94 -6.88 -10.74
CA PHE A 80 3.15 -5.70 -10.38
C PHE A 80 1.63 -5.93 -10.54
N PRO A 81 1.12 -6.56 -11.63
CA PRO A 81 -0.31 -6.85 -11.76
C PRO A 81 -0.85 -7.76 -10.64
N LYS A 82 -0.08 -8.78 -10.22
CA LYS A 82 -0.44 -9.67 -9.11
C LYS A 82 -0.52 -8.90 -7.80
N ILE A 83 0.44 -8.00 -7.54
CA ILE A 83 0.45 -7.14 -6.34
C ILE A 83 -0.79 -6.25 -6.31
N ILE A 84 -1.13 -5.57 -7.41
CA ILE A 84 -2.31 -4.71 -7.47
C ILE A 84 -3.61 -5.50 -7.27
N LEU A 85 -3.70 -6.72 -7.82
CA LEU A 85 -4.84 -7.60 -7.59
C LEU A 85 -4.98 -7.99 -6.12
N LEU A 86 -3.88 -8.41 -5.48
CA LEU A 86 -3.85 -8.76 -4.05
C LEU A 86 -4.18 -7.56 -3.16
N LEU A 87 -3.69 -6.37 -3.51
CA LEU A 87 -3.97 -5.13 -2.79
C LEU A 87 -5.46 -4.79 -2.85
N LYS A 88 -6.08 -4.85 -4.03
CA LYS A 88 -7.53 -4.63 -4.20
C LYS A 88 -8.35 -5.63 -3.40
N GLY A 89 -7.98 -6.92 -3.44
CA GLY A 89 -8.64 -7.96 -2.65
C GLY A 89 -8.51 -7.73 -1.14
N THR A 90 -7.31 -7.36 -0.68
CA THR A 90 -7.03 -7.03 0.72
C THR A 90 -7.86 -5.84 1.18
N LEU A 91 -7.89 -4.76 0.40
CA LEU A 91 -8.68 -3.57 0.67
C LEU A 91 -10.18 -3.86 0.72
N PHE A 92 -10.68 -4.65 -0.23
CA PHE A 92 -12.08 -5.05 -0.26
C PHE A 92 -12.44 -5.84 1.00
N TYR A 93 -11.63 -6.83 1.36
CA TYR A 93 -11.86 -7.65 2.55
C TYR A 93 -11.81 -6.81 3.84
N TRP A 94 -10.79 -5.96 4.00
CA TRP A 94 -10.63 -5.12 5.20
C TRP A 94 -11.69 -4.03 5.31
N SER A 95 -12.20 -3.52 4.19
CA SER A 95 -13.28 -2.55 4.19
C SER A 95 -14.62 -3.13 4.68
N ARG A 96 -14.80 -4.45 4.59
CA ARG A 96 -16.00 -5.18 5.03
C ARG A 96 -15.87 -5.81 6.41
N GLY A 97 -14.66 -6.16 6.85
CA GLY A 97 -14.42 -6.85 8.14
C GLY A 97 -14.38 -5.97 9.39
N GLN A 98 -14.84 -4.70 9.34
CA GLN A 98 -14.98 -3.82 10.50
C GLN A 98 -16.44 -3.50 10.82
N GLU A 99 -17.26 -4.54 10.84
CA GLU A 99 -18.63 -4.56 11.37
C GLU A 99 -18.66 -5.30 12.72
#